data_AF-A0A961XFH3-F1
#
_entry.id   AF-A0A961XFH3-F1
#
_cell.length_a   1.000
_cell.length_b   1.000
_cell.length_c   1.000
_cell.angle_alpha   90.00
_cell.angle_beta   90.00
_cell.angle_gamma   90.00
#
_symmetry.space_group_name_H-M   'P 1'
#
loop_
_entity.id
_entity.type
_entity.pdbx_description
1 polymer ?
#
loop_
_entity_poly.entity_id
_entity_poly.type
_entity_poly.pdbx_seq_one_letter_code
_entity_poly.pdbx_strand_id
1 'polypeptide(L)' 'MQPDNKIVRMANQIATFFLSQPEEVRIAGVSNHINKFWEPRMRRQFFEIVDNGGGELLPLVVEAARQINRPEPAAQPVD' A
#
# COMPACT_ATOMS: atom_id res chain seq x y z
N MET A 1 -14.60 -3.38 -12.37
CA MET A 1 -13.30 -2.79 -11.96
C MET A 1 -12.44 -3.93 -11.44
N GLN A 2 -11.22 -4.08 -11.98
CA GLN A 2 -10.27 -5.08 -11.46
C GLN A 2 -9.91 -4.75 -10.01
N PRO A 3 -9.69 -5.74 -9.14
CA PRO A 3 -9.38 -5.53 -7.71
C PRO A 3 -8.17 -4.62 -7.49
N ASP A 4 -7.17 -4.71 -8.36
CA ASP A 4 -5.91 -3.95 -8.26
C ASP A 4 -6.14 -2.44 -8.41
N ASN A 5 -7.04 -2.03 -9.32
CA ASN A 5 -7.41 -0.63 -9.51
C ASN A 5 -8.03 -0.03 -8.23
N LYS A 6 -8.70 -0.84 -7.40
CA LYS A 6 -9.25 -0.35 -6.13
C LYS A 6 -8.14 -0.12 -5.10
N ILE A 7 -7.17 -1.03 -4.99
CA ILE A 7 -6.04 -0.92 -4.07
C ILE A 7 -5.18 0.30 -4.41
N VAL A 8 -4.83 0.48 -5.68
CA VAL A 8 -4.12 1.67 -6.16
C VAL A 8 -4.85 2.94 -5.77
N ARG A 9 -6.15 3.03 -6.11
CA ARG A 9 -6.95 4.23 -5.82
C ARG A 9 -6.98 4.54 -4.32
N MET A 10 -7.18 3.53 -3.47
CA MET A 10 -7.21 3.72 -2.01
C MET A 10 -5.86 4.19 -1.47
N ALA A 11 -4.75 3.56 -1.90
CA ALA A 11 -3.41 3.95 -1.46
C ALA A 11 -3.08 5.38 -1.89
N ASN A 12 -3.42 5.76 -3.12
CA ASN A 12 -3.24 7.11 -3.63
C ASN A 12 -4.10 8.13 -2.87
N GLN A 13 -5.33 7.79 -2.49
CA GLN A 13 -6.16 8.67 -1.66
C GLN A 13 -5.54 8.95 -0.29
N ILE A 14 -4.96 7.93 0.35
CA ILE A 14 -4.23 8.07 1.62
C ILE A 14 -3.02 8.99 1.42
N ALA A 15 -2.21 8.74 0.39
CA ALA A 15 -1.06 9.58 0.08
C ALA A 15 -1.45 11.03 -0.23
N THR A 16 -2.51 11.27 -1.00
CA THR A 16 -3.01 12.62 -1.30
C THR A 16 -3.38 13.39 -0.03
N PHE A 17 -3.97 12.74 0.97
CA PHE A 17 -4.21 13.36 2.28
C PHE A 17 -2.88 13.79 2.93
N PHE A 18 -1.90 12.89 2.99
CA PHE A 18 -0.61 13.18 3.64
C PHE A 18 0.26 14.17 2.86
N LEU A 19 0.06 14.37 1.56
CA LEU A 19 0.76 15.43 0.80
C LEU A 19 0.46 16.84 1.35
N SER A 20 -0.66 17.04 2.05
CA SER A 20 -0.98 18.31 2.73
C SER A 20 -0.24 18.51 4.07
N GLN A 21 0.40 17.46 4.59
CA GLN A 21 1.12 17.47 5.87
C GLN A 21 2.60 17.85 5.67
N PRO A 22 3.36 18.18 6.74
CA PRO A 22 4.80 18.36 6.67
C PRO A 22 5.50 17.14 6.06
N GLU A 23 6.57 17.35 5.30
CA GLU A 23 7.23 16.30 4.50
C GLU A 23 7.76 15.16 5.36
N GLU A 24 8.33 15.51 6.51
CA GLU A 24 8.94 14.62 7.48
C GLU A 24 7.96 13.59 8.08
N VAL A 25 6.65 13.84 8.02
CA VAL A 25 5.63 12.93 8.55
C VAL A 25 4.89 12.12 7.48
N ARG A 26 5.07 12.43 6.18
CA ARG A 26 4.21 11.86 5.13
C ARG A 26 4.38 10.36 4.96
N ILE A 27 5.63 9.90 4.84
CA ILE A 27 5.96 8.48 4.62
C ILE A 27 5.43 7.66 5.79
N ALA A 28 5.75 8.08 7.02
CA ALA A 28 5.30 7.43 8.24
C ALA A 28 3.77 7.47 8.37
N GLY A 29 3.13 8.57 7.98
CA GLY A 29 1.68 8.70 7.98
C GLY A 29 0.98 7.69 7.08
N VAL A 30 1.45 7.56 5.83
CA VAL A 30 0.90 6.61 4.86
C VAL A 30 1.12 5.17 5.32
N SER A 31 2.35 4.81 5.71
CA SER A 31 2.68 3.45 6.13
C SER A 31 1.91 3.03 7.38
N ASN A 32 1.81 3.90 8.39
CA ASN A 32 1.05 3.66 9.61
C ASN A 32 -0.45 3.49 9.33
N HIS A 33 -1.02 4.30 8.44
CA HIS A 33 -2.44 4.17 8.08
C HIS A 33 -2.71 2.81 7.42
N ILE A 34 -1.88 2.40 6.45
CA ILE A 34 -2.05 1.11 5.78
C ILE A 34 -1.86 -0.04 6.78
N ASN A 35 -0.81 -0.01 7.59
CA ASN A 35 -0.56 -1.04 8.61
C ASN A 35 -1.72 -1.18 9.61
N LYS A 36 -2.32 -0.06 10.01
CA LYS A 36 -3.37 -0.03 11.04
C LYS A 36 -4.74 -0.47 10.51
N PHE A 37 -5.08 -0.10 9.27
CA PHE A 37 -6.45 -0.23 8.77
C PHE A 37 -6.61 -1.26 7.66
N TRP A 38 -5.53 -1.72 7.03
CA TRP A 38 -5.64 -2.70 5.95
C TRP A 38 -5.48 -4.13 6.45
N GLU A 39 -6.45 -4.96 6.08
CA GLU A 39 -6.39 -6.40 6.29
C GLU A 39 -5.17 -7.01 5.57
N PRO A 40 -4.63 -8.15 6.06
CA PRO A 40 -3.50 -8.83 5.42
C PRO A 40 -3.69 -9.08 3.91
N ARG A 41 -4.90 -9.45 3.46
CA ARG A 41 -5.18 -9.67 2.04
C ARG A 41 -4.99 -8.42 1.18
N MET A 42 -5.36 -7.24 1.70
CA MET A 42 -5.22 -5.97 0.97
C MET A 42 -3.75 -5.58 0.87
N ARG A 43 -2.98 -5.80 1.94
CA ARG A 43 -1.53 -5.58 1.93
C ARG A 43 -0.81 -6.54 0.98
N ARG A 44 -1.25 -7.80 0.85
CA ARG A 44 -0.72 -8.71 -0.18
C ARG A 44 -0.94 -8.19 -1.59
N GLN A 45 -2.18 -7.82 -1.93
CA GLN A 45 -2.51 -7.23 -3.24
C GLN A 45 -1.72 -5.95 -3.52
N PHE A 46 -1.54 -5.10 -2.51
CA PHE A 46 -0.69 -3.92 -2.63
C PHE A 46 0.74 -4.26 -3.00
N PHE A 47 1.31 -5.25 -2.32
CA PHE A 47 2.67 -5.68 -2.56
C PHE A 47 2.86 -6.42 -3.89
N GLU A 48 1.83 -7.09 -4.42
CA GLU A 48 1.81 -7.62 -5.79
C GLU A 48 1.91 -6.46 -6.81
N ILE A 49 1.17 -5.37 -6.60
CA ILE A 49 1.22 -4.18 -7.47
C ILE A 49 2.59 -3.50 -7.39
N VAL A 50 3.16 -3.34 -6.19
CA VAL A 50 4.48 -2.76 -5.98
C VAL A 50 5.57 -3.59 -6.67
N ASP A 51 5.54 -4.91 -6.51
CA ASP A 51 6.50 -5.83 -7.13
C ASP A 51 6.41 -5.82 -8.66
N ASN A 52 5.21 -5.59 -9.21
CA ASN A 52 4.96 -5.44 -10.65
C ASN A 52 5.31 -4.04 -11.19
N GLY A 53 6.13 -3.27 -10.47
CA GLY A 53 6.63 -1.97 -10.90
C GLY A 53 5.81 -0.77 -10.41
N GLY A 54 4.83 -0.98 -9.54
CA GLY A 54 4.08 0.09 -8.87
C GLY A 54 3.06 0.84 -9.73
N GLY A 55 3.11 0.72 -11.05
CA GLY A 55 2.09 1.22 -11.98
C GLY A 55 1.67 2.68 -11.71
N GLU A 56 0.39 2.87 -11.37
CA GLU A 56 -0.24 4.18 -11.10
C GLU A 56 -0.12 4.64 -9.63
N LEU A 57 0.66 3.95 -8.79
CA LEU A 57 0.87 4.38 -7.40
C LEU A 57 1.64 5.70 -7.36
N LEU A 58 1.22 6.61 -6.49
CA LEU A 58 1.96 7.85 -6.26
C LEU A 58 3.37 7.54 -5.72
N PRO A 59 4.39 8.36 -6.04
CA PRO A 59 5.75 8.14 -5.55
C PRO A 59 5.83 8.00 -4.03
N LEU A 60 5.06 8.81 -3.29
CA LEU A 60 4.96 8.73 -1.83
C LEU A 60 4.48 7.36 -1.34
N VAL A 61 3.57 6.70 -2.07
CA VAL A 61 3.08 5.36 -1.71
C VAL A 61 4.16 4.31 -1.92
N VAL A 62 4.88 4.39 -3.05
CA VAL A 62 5.99 3.49 -3.37
C VAL A 62 7.10 3.62 -2.34
N GLU A 63 7.39 4.84 -1.89
CA GLU A 63 8.36 5.07 -0.82
C GLU A 63 7.88 4.54 0.53
N ALA A 64 6.62 4.79 0.89
CA ALA A 64 6.00 4.28 2.11
C ALA A 64 5.93 2.75 2.17
N ALA A 65 5.94 2.05 1.02
CA ALA A 65 5.97 0.59 0.95
C ALA A 65 7.13 -0.03 1.73
N ARG A 66 8.27 0.69 1.86
CA ARG A 66 9.43 0.25 2.65
C ARG A 66 9.15 0.13 4.16
N GLN A 67 8.08 0.74 4.65
CA GLN A 67 7.68 0.75 6.07
C GLN A 67 6.35 0.02 6.31
N ILE A 68 5.74 -0.57 5.28
CA ILE A 68 4.50 -1.34 5.41
C ILE A 68 4.85 -2.79 5.72
N ASN A 69 4.18 -3.37 6.71
CA ASN A 69 4.36 -4.75 7.11
C ASN A 69 3.82 -5.68 6.01
N ARG A 70 4.72 -6.28 5.23
CA ARG A 70 4.41 -7.27 4.21
C ARG A 70 3.91 -8.56 4.86
N PRO A 71 2.65 -8.95 4.66
CA PRO A 71 2.16 -10.22 5.17
C PRO A 71 2.83 -11.37 4.43
N GLU A 72 2.93 -12.52 5.08
CA GLU A 72 3.32 -13.75 4.38
C GLU A 72 2.36 -14.02 3.21
N PRO A 73 2.87 -14.59 2.11
CA PRO A 73 2.03 -15.12 1.04
C PRO A 73 0.97 -16.04 1.66
N ALA A 74 -0.26 -16.00 1.14
CA ALA A 74 -1.25 -16.95 1.60
C ALA A 74 -0.69 -18.36 1.39
N ALA A 75 -0.58 -19.16 2.46
CA ALA A 75 -0.20 -20.55 2.34
C ALA A 75 -1.13 -21.19 1.30
N GLN A 76 -0.53 -21.70 0.22
CA GLN A 76 -1.28 -22.42 -0.79
C GLN A 76 -1.99 -23.58 -0.09
N PRO A 77 -3.26 -23.88 -0.42
CA PRO A 77 -3.89 -25.09 0.08
C PRO A 77 -2.97 -26.25 -0.29
N VAL A 78 -2.51 -27.00 0.72
CA VAL A 78 -1.90 -28.29 0.47
C VAL A 78 -3.01 -29.19 -0.06
N ASP A 79 -2.87 -29.64 -1.31
CA ASP A 79 -3.77 -30.63 -1.94
C ASP A 79 -3.80 -31.94 -1.14
#